data_AF-A0A2N9NRK8-F1
#
_entry.id   AF-A0A2N9NRK8-F1
#
_cell.length_a   1.000
_cell.length_b   1.000
_cell.length_c   1.000
_cell.angle_alpha   90.00
_cell.angle_beta   90.00
_cell.angle_gamma   90.00
#
_symmetry.space_group_name_H-M   'P 1'
#
loop_
_entity.id
_entity.type
_entity.pdbx_description
1 polymer ?
#
loop_
_entity_poly.entity_id
_entity_poly.type
_entity_poly.pdbx_seq_one_letter_code
_entity_poly.pdbx_strand_id
1 'polypeptide(L)'
;MVVLATPTATNDTKEHIDLPGFVGEHVIGVETRFTVSAVLKGDKALRDFAFHHYRTTDGSNIPHVDNGPTFISFDPVAKPTITPQTFILFLVREADGRYAPIVGQTDPGGAVRELRGASS
;
A
#
# COMPACT_ATOMS: atom_id res chain seq x y z
N MET A 1 -9.23 -8.54 6.20
CA MET A 1 -8.65 -9.52 5.27
C MET A 1 -7.13 -9.57 5.47
N VAL A 2 -6.49 -10.72 5.33
CA VAL A 2 -5.02 -10.87 5.40
C VAL A 2 -4.57 -11.69 4.19
N VAL A 3 -3.67 -11.14 3.39
CA VAL A 3 -3.24 -11.73 2.10
C VAL A 3 -1.73 -11.69 1.93
N LEU A 4 -1.20 -12.64 1.17
CA LEU A 4 0.10 -12.60 0.54
C LEU A 4 -0.08 -12.19 -0.92
N ALA A 5 0.59 -11.13 -1.36
CA ALA A 5 0.38 -10.58 -2.69
C ALA A 5 1.63 -9.89 -3.26
N THR A 6 1.67 -9.81 -4.59
CA THR A 6 2.75 -9.16 -5.36
C THR A 6 2.17 -7.95 -6.09
N PRO A 7 2.78 -6.75 -5.98
CA PRO A 7 2.33 -5.57 -6.70
C PRO A 7 2.63 -5.75 -8.19
N THR A 8 1.70 -5.32 -9.05
CA THR A 8 1.80 -5.47 -10.50
C THR A 8 1.78 -4.13 -11.24
N ALA A 9 1.15 -3.11 -10.66
CA ALA A 9 1.13 -1.76 -11.20
C ALA A 9 0.86 -0.75 -10.08
N THR A 10 1.40 0.46 -10.22
CA THR A 10 1.15 1.59 -9.32
C THR A 10 0.83 2.81 -10.18
N ASN A 11 -0.26 3.53 -9.86
CA ASN A 11 -0.67 4.73 -10.58
C ASN A 11 -1.15 5.81 -9.61
N ASP A 12 -0.83 7.06 -9.90
CA ASP A 12 -1.46 8.19 -9.26
C ASP A 12 -2.95 8.26 -9.64
N THR A 13 -3.75 8.69 -8.68
CA THR A 13 -5.16 9.02 -8.89
C THR A 13 -5.31 10.52 -9.15
N LYS A 14 -6.57 10.99 -9.28
CA LYS A 14 -6.88 12.43 -9.32
C LYS A 14 -7.03 13.05 -7.93
N GLU A 15 -6.84 12.26 -6.87
CA GLU A 15 -6.97 12.73 -5.49
C GLU A 15 -5.73 13.51 -5.07
N HIS A 16 -5.91 14.78 -4.76
CA HIS A 16 -4.89 15.66 -4.21
C HIS A 16 -5.53 16.37 -3.01
N ILE A 17 -5.03 16.09 -1.81
CA ILE A 17 -5.66 16.56 -0.57
C ILE A 17 -4.63 17.01 0.46
N ASP A 18 -5.11 17.80 1.41
CA ASP A 18 -4.44 17.99 2.70
C ASP A 18 -4.75 16.77 3.57
N LEU A 19 -3.72 16.07 4.02
CA LEU A 19 -3.89 14.81 4.73
C LEU A 19 -4.57 15.06 6.09
N PRO A 20 -5.76 14.50 6.35
CA PRO A 20 -6.47 14.74 7.60
C PRO A 20 -5.63 14.31 8.82
N GLY A 21 -5.50 15.20 9.79
CA GLY A 21 -4.69 14.99 11.00
C GLY A 21 -3.24 15.45 10.90
N PHE A 22 -2.77 15.85 9.71
CA PHE A 22 -1.39 16.28 9.46
C PHE A 22 -1.35 17.63 8.73
N VAL A 23 -1.35 18.72 9.50
CA VAL A 23 -1.41 20.08 8.97
C VAL A 23 -0.17 20.38 8.12
N GLY A 24 -0.38 20.73 6.85
CA GLY A 24 0.69 21.03 5.90
C GLY A 24 1.23 19.80 5.15
N GLU A 25 0.71 18.60 5.40
CA GLU A 25 1.06 17.41 4.65
C GLU A 25 0.15 17.27 3.41
N HIS A 26 0.67 17.64 2.26
CA HIS A 26 -0.03 17.55 0.98
C HIS A 26 0.29 16.22 0.29
N VAL A 27 -0.74 15.48 -0.07
CA VAL A 27 -0.60 14.12 -0.61
C VAL A 27 -1.35 13.92 -1.92
N ILE A 28 -0.89 12.91 -2.66
CA ILE A 28 -1.55 12.38 -3.85
C ILE A 28 -2.02 10.96 -3.54
N GLY A 29 -3.29 10.68 -3.84
CA GLY A 29 -3.84 9.32 -3.74
C GLY A 29 -3.23 8.43 -4.81
N VAL A 30 -2.85 7.22 -4.43
CA VAL A 30 -2.17 6.23 -5.26
C VAL A 30 -2.96 4.93 -5.20
N GLU A 31 -3.15 4.30 -6.35
CA GLU A 31 -3.68 2.95 -6.47
C GLU A 31 -2.58 1.99 -6.91
N THR A 32 -2.28 1.01 -6.07
CA THR A 32 -1.42 -0.13 -6.43
C THR A 32 -2.27 -1.39 -6.60
N ARG A 33 -2.12 -2.04 -7.75
CA ARG A 33 -2.74 -3.33 -8.03
C ARG A 33 -1.86 -4.47 -7.56
N PHE A 34 -2.50 -5.48 -7.00
CA PHE A 34 -1.84 -6.67 -6.47
C PHE A 34 -2.46 -7.93 -7.06
N THR A 35 -1.62 -8.92 -7.35
CA THR A 35 -2.04 -10.31 -7.56
C THR A 35 -1.86 -11.09 -6.27
N VAL A 36 -2.91 -11.79 -5.84
CA VAL A 36 -2.96 -12.56 -4.59
C VAL A 36 -2.37 -13.94 -4.80
N SER A 37 -1.30 -14.24 -4.05
CA SER A 37 -0.68 -15.56 -3.99
C SER A 37 -1.40 -16.47 -2.99
N ALA A 38 -1.83 -15.90 -1.86
CA ALA A 38 -2.59 -16.62 -0.84
C ALA A 38 -3.46 -15.69 0.00
N VAL A 39 -4.63 -16.16 0.41
CA VAL A 39 -5.47 -15.49 1.41
C VAL A 39 -5.32 -16.24 2.72
N LEU A 40 -4.78 -15.58 3.76
CA LEU A 40 -4.64 -16.15 5.10
C LEU A 40 -5.97 -16.03 5.86
N LYS A 41 -6.66 -14.88 5.77
CA LYS A 41 -7.96 -14.61 6.41
C LYS A 41 -8.87 -13.76 5.52
N GLY A 42 -10.12 -14.19 5.30
CA GLY A 42 -11.09 -13.48 4.45
C GLY A 42 -11.58 -14.36 3.29
N ASP A 43 -12.04 -13.73 2.21
CA ASP A 43 -12.50 -14.41 1.00
C ASP A 43 -11.36 -15.13 0.30
N LYS A 44 -11.38 -16.47 0.29
CA LYS A 44 -10.35 -17.31 -0.34
C LYS A 44 -10.40 -17.30 -1.87
N ALA A 45 -11.47 -16.77 -2.47
CA ALA A 45 -11.60 -16.67 -3.92
C ALA A 45 -10.90 -15.43 -4.50
N LEU A 46 -10.48 -14.48 -3.66
CA LEU A 46 -9.82 -13.25 -4.12
C LEU A 46 -8.53 -13.55 -4.90
N ARG A 47 -8.43 -13.02 -6.12
CA ARG A 47 -7.28 -13.21 -7.02
C ARG A 47 -6.46 -11.94 -7.21
N ASP A 48 -7.11 -10.80 -7.17
CA ASP A 48 -6.50 -9.50 -7.37
C ASP A 48 -7.26 -8.44 -6.57
N PHE A 49 -6.58 -7.35 -6.27
CA PHE A 49 -7.21 -6.18 -5.64
C PHE A 49 -6.44 -4.89 -5.91
N ALA A 50 -7.16 -3.78 -5.82
CA ALA A 50 -6.61 -2.44 -5.77
C ALA A 50 -6.43 -2.00 -4.30
N PHE A 51 -5.24 -1.53 -3.99
CA PHE A 51 -4.86 -1.00 -2.69
C PHE A 51 -4.64 0.51 -2.77
N HIS A 52 -5.45 1.25 -2.03
CA HIS A 52 -5.36 2.70 -1.98
C HIS A 52 -4.43 3.16 -0.85
N HIS A 53 -3.48 4.03 -1.16
CA HIS A 53 -2.60 4.69 -0.19
C HIS A 53 -2.22 6.09 -0.69
N TYR A 54 -1.45 6.82 0.10
CA TYR A 54 -0.97 8.14 -0.24
C TYR A 54 0.54 8.16 -0.43
N ARG A 55 1.00 9.07 -1.30
CA ARG A 55 2.40 9.52 -1.37
C ARG A 55 2.46 11.03 -1.19
N THR A 56 3.62 11.52 -0.80
CA THR A 56 3.89 12.96 -0.79
C THR A 56 3.89 13.54 -2.21
N THR A 57 3.49 14.80 -2.34
CA THR A 57 3.41 15.50 -3.64
C THR A 57 4.76 15.57 -4.36
N ASP A 58 5.86 15.72 -3.62
CA ASP A 58 7.25 15.71 -4.12
C ASP A 58 7.75 14.30 -4.53
N GLY A 59 6.97 13.25 -4.24
CA GLY A 59 7.29 11.86 -4.56
C GLY A 59 8.34 11.21 -3.65
N SER A 60 8.86 11.92 -2.65
CA SER A 60 9.89 11.39 -1.74
C SER A 60 9.35 10.29 -0.82
N ASN A 61 8.04 10.27 -0.55
CA ASN A 61 7.40 9.47 0.49
C ASN A 61 7.98 9.75 1.89
N ILE A 62 8.59 10.92 2.09
CA ILE A 62 9.12 11.38 3.37
C ILE A 62 8.15 12.44 3.91
N PRO A 63 7.58 12.24 5.12
CA PRO A 63 6.70 13.25 5.72
C PRO A 63 7.37 14.60 5.89
N HIS A 64 6.61 15.66 5.64
CA HIS A 64 7.02 17.06 5.79
C HIS A 64 6.70 17.63 7.18
N VAL A 65 6.10 16.83 8.05
CA VAL A 65 5.66 17.22 9.39
C VAL A 65 6.29 16.33 10.47
N ASP A 66 6.59 16.92 11.63
CA ASP A 66 7.12 16.18 12.78
C ASP A 66 6.12 15.12 13.26
N ASN A 67 6.63 13.91 13.55
CA ASN A 67 5.81 12.73 13.84
C ASN A 67 4.75 12.42 12.76
N GLY A 68 5.10 12.68 11.50
CA GLY A 68 4.26 12.43 10.34
C GLY A 68 3.98 10.95 10.05
N PRO A 69 3.10 10.68 9.08
CA PRO A 69 2.66 9.33 8.73
C PRO A 69 3.78 8.46 8.15
N THR A 70 3.66 7.14 8.26
CA THR A 70 4.56 6.21 7.55
C THR A 70 4.01 5.91 6.15
N PHE A 71 4.45 6.69 5.15
CA PHE A 71 4.14 6.41 3.75
C PHE A 71 4.80 5.10 3.27
N ILE A 72 4.19 4.49 2.25
CA ILE A 72 4.67 3.26 1.63
C ILE A 72 4.68 3.43 0.12
N SER A 73 5.62 2.76 -0.54
CA SER A 73 5.73 2.75 -2.00
C SER A 73 6.03 1.35 -2.51
N PHE A 74 5.54 1.07 -3.71
CA PHE A 74 5.73 -0.20 -4.40
C PHE A 74 6.29 0.07 -5.78
N ASP A 75 7.37 -0.64 -6.11
CA ASP A 75 8.03 -0.51 -7.40
C ASP A 75 8.00 -1.85 -8.16
N PRO A 76 6.91 -2.12 -8.90
CA PRO A 76 6.77 -3.37 -9.63
C PRO A 76 7.70 -3.48 -10.85
N VAL A 77 8.40 -2.41 -11.24
CA VAL A 77 9.17 -2.34 -12.51
C VAL A 77 10.68 -2.16 -12.28
N ALA A 78 11.11 -1.34 -11.32
CA ALA A 78 12.53 -1.00 -11.19
C ALA A 78 13.39 -2.10 -10.55
N LYS A 79 12.77 -3.14 -9.98
CA LYS A 79 13.49 -4.28 -9.43
C LYS A 79 13.08 -5.57 -10.14
N PRO A 80 13.62 -5.87 -11.33
CA PRO A 80 13.59 -7.21 -11.90
C PRO A 80 14.49 -8.12 -11.05
N THR A 81 14.07 -8.39 -9.83
CA THR A 81 14.67 -9.41 -8.97
C THR A 81 14.25 -10.79 -9.49
N ILE A 82 15.13 -11.77 -9.36
CA ILE A 82 14.85 -13.17 -9.75
C ILE A 82 13.59 -13.69 -9.01
N THR A 83 13.28 -13.12 -7.84
CA THR A 83 12.08 -13.37 -7.04
C THR A 83 11.19 -12.12 -7.00
N PRO A 84 9.90 -12.20 -7.38
CA PRO A 84 8.95 -11.11 -7.21
C PRO A 84 8.84 -10.67 -5.75
N GLN A 85 8.75 -9.37 -5.50
CA GLN A 85 8.52 -8.85 -4.15
C GLN A 85 7.12 -9.29 -3.67
N THR A 86 7.08 -10.06 -2.59
CA THR A 86 5.83 -10.53 -1.99
C THR A 86 5.62 -9.82 -0.66
N PHE A 87 4.40 -9.38 -0.41
CA PHE A 87 4.03 -8.66 0.80
C PHE A 87 2.95 -9.41 1.55
N ILE A 88 2.97 -9.33 2.88
CA ILE A 88 1.80 -9.61 3.70
C ILE A 88 1.08 -8.29 3.98
N LEU A 89 -0.23 -8.26 3.68
CA LEU A 89 -1.07 -7.07 3.85
C LEU A 89 -2.26 -7.37 4.76
N PHE A 90 -2.56 -6.43 5.66
CA PHE A 90 -3.71 -6.43 6.56
C PHE A 90 -4.71 -5.37 6.12
N LEU A 91 -5.82 -5.81 5.53
CA LEU A 91 -6.69 -4.96 4.74
C LEU A 91 -8.13 -4.92 5.27
N VAL A 92 -8.79 -3.78 5.10
CA VAL A 92 -10.24 -3.61 5.19
C VAL A 92 -10.79 -3.30 3.79
N ARG A 93 -11.98 -3.80 3.48
CA ARG A 93 -12.67 -3.46 2.23
C ARG A 93 -13.55 -2.23 2.49
N GLU A 94 -13.38 -1.21 1.67
CA GLU A 94 -14.15 0.03 1.74
C GLU A 94 -15.50 -0.11 1.02
N ALA A 95 -16.41 0.85 1.26
CA ALA A 95 -17.76 0.83 0.69
C ALA A 95 -17.76 0.88 -0.84
N ASP A 96 -16.76 1.51 -1.44
CA ASP A 96 -16.54 1.58 -2.90
C ASP A 96 -15.87 0.31 -3.47
N GLY A 97 -15.56 -0.67 -2.61
CA GLY A 97 -14.96 -1.94 -2.98
C GLY A 97 -13.44 -1.97 -3.02
N ARG A 98 -12.75 -0.82 -2.88
CA ARG A 98 -11.29 -0.76 -2.75
C ARG A 98 -10.83 -1.35 -1.42
N TYR A 99 -9.55 -1.71 -1.34
CA TYR A 99 -8.96 -2.12 -0.08
C TYR A 99 -8.04 -1.04 0.47
N ALA A 100 -8.17 -0.82 1.78
CA ALA A 100 -7.36 0.10 2.55
C ALA A 100 -6.61 -0.66 3.66
N PRO A 101 -5.51 -0.10 4.19
CA PRO A 101 -4.81 -0.68 5.32
C PRO A 101 -5.70 -0.66 6.57
N ILE A 102 -5.66 -1.73 7.38
CA ILE A 102 -6.52 -1.86 8.58
C ILE A 102 -6.25 -0.78 9.65
N VAL A 103 -5.07 -0.17 9.63
CA VAL A 103 -4.66 0.92 10.53
C VAL A 103 -5.08 2.31 10.02
N GLY A 104 -5.78 2.38 8.89
CA GLY A 104 -6.17 3.61 8.22
C GLY A 104 -5.24 3.98 7.07
N GLN A 105 -5.77 4.71 6.08
CA GLN A 105 -5.03 5.13 4.88
C GLN A 105 -3.92 6.14 5.18
N THR A 106 -4.07 6.88 6.27
CA THR A 106 -3.15 7.94 6.67
C THR A 106 -1.81 7.43 7.16
N ASP A 107 -1.73 6.25 7.78
CA ASP A 107 -0.47 5.65 8.28
C ASP A 107 -0.37 4.17 7.91
N PRO A 108 -0.21 3.84 6.61
CA PRO A 108 -0.37 2.49 6.10
C PRO A 108 0.78 1.54 6.49
N GLY A 109 1.92 2.07 6.93
CA GLY A 109 3.12 1.29 7.26
C GLY A 109 2.92 0.23 8.34
N GLY A 110 1.94 0.39 9.23
CA GLY A 110 1.59 -0.62 10.24
C GLY A 110 0.93 -1.90 9.68
N ALA A 111 0.39 -1.84 8.46
CA ALA A 111 -0.42 -2.91 7.87
C ALA A 111 0.25 -3.62 6.68
N VAL A 112 1.47 -3.24 6.32
CA VAL A 112 2.21 -3.80 5.17
C VAL A 112 3.61 -4.22 5.60
N ARG A 113 4.00 -5.45 5.21
CA ARG A 113 5.37 -5.96 5.40
C ARG A 113 5.82 -6.70 4.15
N GLU A 114 7.01 -6.37 3.65
CA GLU A 114 7.70 -7.16 2.63
C GLU A 114 8.15 -8.49 3.25
N LEU A 115 7.80 -9.60 2.61
CA LEU A 115 8.31 -10.92 2.96
C LEU A 115 9.67 -11.09 2.27
N ARG A 116 10.74 -10.90 3.04
CA ARG A 116 12.09 -11.25 2.60
C ARG A 116 12.35 -12.70 2.99
N GLY A 117 12.90 -13.48 2.07
CA GLY A 117 13.38 -14.83 2.41
C GLY A 117 14.37 -14.75 3.57
N ALA A 118 14.33 -15.70 4.49
CA ALA A 118 15.41 -15.86 5.45
C ALA A 118 16.67 -16.20 4.66
N SER A 119 17.64 -15.28 4.64
CA SER A 119 19.01 -15.62 4.28
C SER A 119 19.51 -16.59 5.35
N SER A 120 19.60 -17.87 4.99
CA SER A 120 20.27 -18.92 5.77
C SER A 120 21.77 -18.66 5.87
#